data_AF-A0A4U6DA98-F1
#
_entry.id   AF-A0A4U6DA98-F1
#
_cell.length_a   1.000
_cell.length_b   1.000
_cell.length_c   1.000
_cell.angle_alpha   90.00
_cell.angle_beta   90.00
_cell.angle_gamma   90.00
#
_symmetry.space_group_name_H-M   'P 1'
#
loop_
_entity.id
_entity.type
_entity.pdbx_description
1 polymer ?
#
loop_
_entity_poly.entity_id
_entity_poly.type
_entity_poly.pdbx_seq_one_letter_code
_entity_poly.pdbx_strand_id
1 'polypeptide(L)' 'MPKILPADQLLDRKAAAKYLKVTPGTLAVWDCTKRYDLQPLKAGRSVRYRLSSLDKFIERNLVR' A
#
# COMPACT_ATOMS: atom_id res chain seq x y z
N MET A 1 3.27 21.70 -11.57
CA MET A 1 3.85 21.79 -10.21
C MET A 1 3.80 20.41 -9.57
N PRO A 2 4.92 19.80 -9.17
CA PRO A 2 4.87 18.54 -8.45
C PRO A 2 4.25 18.79 -7.08
N LYS A 3 3.14 18.12 -6.80
CA LYS A 3 2.45 18.19 -5.50
C LYS A 3 3.37 17.52 -4.47
N ILE A 4 4.18 18.29 -3.77
CA ILE A 4 4.90 17.83 -2.58
C ILE A 4 3.85 17.72 -1.49
N LEU A 5 3.21 16.55 -1.39
CA LEU A 5 2.23 16.28 -0.35
C LEU A 5 2.98 16.16 0.99
N PRO A 6 2.46 16.78 2.07
CA PRO A 6 3.10 16.74 3.38
C PRO A 6 3.18 15.28 3.85
N ALA A 7 4.40 14.84 4.21
CA ALA A 7 4.72 13.57 4.88
C ALA A 7 3.73 12.42 4.63
N ASP A 8 3.69 11.92 3.40
CA ASP A 8 2.83 10.80 3.02
C ASP A 8 3.10 9.62 3.98
N GLN A 9 2.13 9.30 4.84
CA GLN A 9 2.37 8.42 5.97
C GLN A 9 2.73 7.02 5.45
N LEU A 10 3.93 6.56 5.80
CA LEU A 10 4.45 5.27 5.37
C LEU A 10 4.01 4.20 6.35
N LEU A 11 3.17 3.28 5.89
CA LEU A 11 2.71 2.14 6.65
C LEU A 11 3.57 0.91 6.36
N ASP A 12 3.96 0.19 7.40
CA ASP A 12 4.52 -1.14 7.24
C ASP A 12 3.46 -2.12 6.72
N ARG A 13 3.89 -3.25 6.14
CA ARG A 13 2.99 -4.29 5.61
C ARG A 13 1.84 -4.69 6.55
N LYS A 14 2.10 -4.79 7.86
CA LYS A 14 1.07 -5.11 8.87
C LYS A 14 0.03 -3.99 9.00
N ALA A 15 0.48 -2.74 9.04
CA ALA A 15 -0.41 -1.58 9.16
C ALA A 15 -1.21 -1.38 7.87
N ALA A 16 -0.59 -1.53 6.71
CA ALA A 16 -1.27 -1.49 5.41
C ALA A 16 -2.33 -2.59 5.28
N ALA A 17 -2.02 -3.81 5.71
CA ALA A 17 -2.98 -4.92 5.72
C ALA A 17 -4.17 -4.64 6.65
N LYS A 18 -3.92 -4.12 7.85
CA LYS A 18 -4.97 -3.69 8.79
C LYS A 18 -5.83 -2.58 8.20
N TYR A 19 -5.21 -1.63 7.52
CA TYR A 19 -5.89 -0.50 6.87
C TYR A 19 -6.84 -0.98 5.77
N LEU A 20 -6.37 -1.89 4.91
CA LEU A 20 -7.16 -2.51 3.84
C LEU A 20 -8.14 -3.59 4.34
N LYS A 21 -8.16 -3.88 5.65
CA LYS A 21 -8.91 -5.00 6.26
C LYS A 21 -8.62 -6.36 5.62
N VAL A 22 -7.37 -6.57 5.17
CA VAL A 22 -6.90 -7.85 4.63
C VAL A 22 -5.86 -8.49 5.53
N THR A 23 -5.58 -9.77 5.33
CA THR A 23 -4.49 -10.42 6.05
C THR A 23 -3.13 -9.95 5.51
N PRO A 24 -2.08 -9.84 6.36
CA PRO A 24 -0.74 -9.53 5.89
C PRO A 24 -0.19 -10.57 4.90
N GLY A 25 -0.69 -11.81 4.96
CA GLY A 25 -0.38 -12.86 3.98
C GLY A 25 -0.96 -12.53 2.60
N THR A 26 -2.20 -12.08 2.52
CA THR A 26 -2.82 -11.59 1.28
C THR A 26 -2.01 -10.46 0.67
N LEU A 27 -1.58 -9.49 1.50
CA LEU A 27 -0.78 -8.37 1.04
C LEU A 27 0.61 -8.79 0.55
N ALA A 28 1.22 -9.80 1.18
CA ALA A 28 2.48 -10.38 0.73
C ALA A 28 2.32 -11.11 -0.62
N VAL A 29 1.22 -11.86 -0.80
CA VAL A 29 0.90 -12.48 -2.09
C VAL A 29 0.73 -11.43 -3.18
N TRP A 30 0.03 -10.33 -2.91
CA TRP A 30 -0.14 -9.23 -3.87
C TRP A 30 1.19 -8.57 -4.27
N ASP A 31 2.11 -8.40 -3.32
CA ASP A 31 3.46 -7.88 -3.56
C ASP A 31 4.30 -8.87 -4.39
N CYS A 32 4.24 -10.17 -4.08
CA CYS A 32 4.93 -11.23 -4.83
C CYS A 32 4.39 -11.39 -6.25
N THR A 33 3.07 -11.39 -6.41
CA THR A 33 2.39 -11.56 -7.70
C THR A 33 2.36 -10.29 -8.54
N LYS A 34 2.71 -9.13 -7.95
CA LYS A 34 2.56 -7.80 -8.53
C LYS A 34 1.16 -7.58 -9.12
N ARG A 35 0.14 -8.21 -8.51
CA ARG A 35 -1.23 -8.24 -9.04
C ARG A 35 -1.89 -6.86 -9.03
N TYR A 36 -1.46 -5.98 -8.12
CA TYR A 36 -1.97 -4.63 -7.96
C TYR A 36 -0.83 -3.63 -7.84
N ASP A 37 -1.00 -2.45 -8.43
CA ASP A 37 -0.03 -1.35 -8.33
C ASP A 37 -0.20 -0.60 -7.00
N LEU A 38 0.20 -1.26 -5.91
CA LEU A 38 0.18 -0.71 -4.55
C LEU A 38 1.36 0.25 -4.28
N GLN A 39 2.20 0.48 -5.29
CA GLN A 39 3.44 1.26 -5.22
C GLN A 39 4.26 0.98 -3.94
N PRO A 40 4.61 -0.30 -3.66
CA PRO A 40 5.38 -0.65 -2.47
C PRO A 40 6.75 0.03 -2.52
N LEU A 41 7.04 0.83 -1.51
CA LEU A 41 8.36 1.39 -1.27
C LEU A 41 9.22 0.35 -0.58
N LYS A 42 10.16 -0.21 -1.33
CA LYS A 42 11.13 -1.19 -0.81
C LYS A 42 12.30 -0.44 -0.18
N ALA A 43 12.44 -0.57 1.14
CA ALA A 43 13.56 -0.08 1.92
C ALA A 43 14.38 -1.28 2.41
N GLY A 44 15.23 -1.81 1.52
CA GLY A 44 15.99 -3.04 1.78
C GLY A 44 15.07 -4.26 2.01
N ARG A 45 15.17 -4.89 3.19
CA ARG A 45 14.32 -6.02 3.59
C ARG A 45 12.89 -5.62 3.97
N SER A 46 12.67 -4.33 4.21
CA SER A 46 11.38 -3.81 4.67
C SER A 46 10.60 -3.24 3.49
N VAL A 47 9.29 -3.51 3.47
CA VAL A 47 8.38 -2.94 2.48
C VAL A 47 7.39 -2.03 3.19
N ARG A 48 7.33 -0.79 2.70
CA ARG A 48 6.46 0.28 3.19
C ARG A 48 5.47 0.67 2.11
N TYR A 49 4.29 1.11 2.52
CA TYR A 49 3.20 1.50 1.64
C TYR A 49 2.81 2.94 1.97
N ARG A 50 2.63 3.76 0.94
CA ARG A 50 2.11 5.12 1.13
C ARG A 50 0.61 5.04 1.39
N LEU A 51 0.13 5.72 2.42
CA LEU A 51 -1.31 5.80 2.70
C LEU A 51 -2.08 6.27 1.46
N SER A 52 -1.60 7.33 0.78
CA SER A 52 -2.22 7.85 -0.44
C SER A 52 -2.34 6.84 -1.59
N SER A 53 -1.42 5.88 -1.68
CA SER A 53 -1.45 4.82 -2.69
C SER A 53 -2.44 3.73 -2.30
N LEU A 54 -2.55 3.42 -1.00
CA LEU A 54 -3.57 2.51 -0.48
C LEU A 54 -4.98 3.10 -0.64
N ASP A 55 -5.17 4.40 -0.40
CA ASP A 55 -6.45 5.09 -0.63
C ASP A 55 -6.91 4.96 -2.07
N LYS A 56 -6.04 5.33 -3.03
CA LYS A 56 -6.32 5.18 -4.47
C LYS A 56 -6.63 3.73 -4.84
N PHE A 57 -5.96 2.78 -4.19
CA PHE A 57 -6.22 1.37 -4.42
C PHE A 57 -7.62 0.97 -3.93
N ILE A 58 -8.05 1.46 -2.75
CA ILE A 58 -9.40 1.25 -2.21
C ILE A 58 -10.44 1.86 -3.14
N GLU A 59 -10.26 3.13 -3.52
CA GLU A 59 -11.17 3.82 -4.44
C GLU A 59 -11.36 3.06 -5.75
N ARG A 60 -10.28 2.47 -6.28
CA ARG A 60 -10.29 1.78 -7.58
C ARG A 60 -10.81 0.34 -7.52
N ASN A 61 -10.66 -0.37 -6.40
CA ASN A 61 -10.92 -1.82 -6.32
C ASN A 61 -11.94 -2.25 -5.26
N LEU A 62 -12.17 -1.45 -4.22
CA LEU A 62 -13.03 -1.80 -3.08
C LEU A 62 -14.36 -1.02 -3.03
N VAL A 63 -14.52 0.05 -3.82
CA VAL A 63 -15.82 0.70 -4.01
C VAL A 63 -16.57 -0.03 -5.12
N ARG A 64 -17.46 -0.94 -4.74
CA ARG A 64 -18.44 -1.57 -5.63
C ARG A 64 -19.79 -1.67 -4.96
#